data_AF-A0A3C0GS56-F1
#
_entry.id   AF-A0A3C0GS56-F1
#
_cell.length_a   1.000
_cell.length_b   1.000
_cell.length_c   1.000
_cell.angle_alpha   90.00
_cell.angle_beta   90.00
_cell.angle_gamma   90.00
#
_symmetry.space_group_name_H-M   'P 1'
#
loop_
_entity.id
_entity.type
_entity.pdbx_description
1 polymer ?
#
loop_
_entity_poly.entity_id
_entity_poly.type
_entity_poly.pdbx_seq_one_letter_code
_entity_poly.pdbx_strand_id
1 'polypeptide(L)'
;MRRAPLRTACLSLAACLLAACAPTPTPADDATRAAPARARLEILPEPSDAQARAMGLAGAVKRVHFRDRHGEGLLVLDRHDRQETDPDAPEDTLDVAVLTATLLGRADGAAFQPRWAREIRVPCPGLDLDAGWFLDQVGATDLDGDGQAEITLASHTFCGGGVDPQDIRIT
;
A
#
# COMPACT_ATOMS: atom_id res chain seq x y z
N MET A 1 -10.18 -90.34 31.56
CA MET A 1 -9.57 -89.08 31.07
C MET A 1 -9.77 -88.99 29.56
N ARG A 2 -10.74 -88.21 29.09
CA ARG A 2 -10.87 -87.89 27.66
C ARG A 2 -11.26 -86.41 27.55
N ARG A 3 -10.36 -85.61 26.97
CA ARG A 3 -10.63 -84.25 26.51
C ARG A 3 -10.06 -84.09 25.11
N ALA A 4 -10.90 -83.61 24.22
CA ALA A 4 -10.63 -83.11 22.87
C ALA A 4 -11.79 -82.13 22.54
N PRO A 5 -11.61 -81.13 21.65
CA PRO A 5 -11.86 -79.73 22.00
C PRO A 5 -12.74 -78.96 20.99
N LEU A 6 -12.69 -77.61 21.08
CA LEU A 6 -13.17 -76.56 20.15
C LEU A 6 -14.69 -76.30 20.11
N ARG A 7 -15.21 -75.08 19.90
CA ARG A 7 -14.81 -73.65 19.91
C ARG A 7 -16.11 -72.90 19.51
N THR A 8 -16.12 -71.56 19.60
CA THR A 8 -17.00 -70.62 18.84
C THR A 8 -18.33 -70.30 19.54
N ALA A 9 -18.52 -69.13 20.19
CA ALA A 9 -18.59 -67.72 19.76
C ALA A 9 -20.02 -67.25 19.40
N CYS A 10 -20.46 -66.16 20.05
CA CYS A 10 -21.10 -64.96 19.47
C CYS A 10 -21.91 -64.19 20.54
N LEU A 11 -21.24 -63.18 21.10
CA LEU A 11 -21.80 -61.91 21.59
C LEU A 11 -21.96 -61.00 20.35
N SER A 12 -22.90 -60.07 20.13
CA SER A 12 -23.78 -59.23 20.95
C SER A 12 -24.75 -58.54 19.96
N LEU A 13 -25.89 -58.02 20.41
CA LEU A 13 -26.12 -56.56 20.54
C LEU A 13 -27.57 -56.27 20.97
N ALA A 14 -27.68 -55.28 21.85
CA ALA A 14 -28.87 -54.87 22.56
C ALA A 14 -29.62 -53.71 21.88
N ALA A 15 -30.86 -53.55 22.35
CA ALA A 15 -31.92 -52.61 22.00
C ALA A 15 -31.59 -51.12 22.10
N CYS A 16 -32.40 -50.28 21.42
CA CYS A 16 -33.04 -49.12 22.07
C CYS A 16 -34.20 -48.53 21.22
N LEU A 17 -35.24 -48.04 21.93
CA LEU A 17 -36.53 -47.56 21.44
C LEU A 17 -36.56 -46.07 21.02
N LEU A 18 -37.42 -45.77 20.04
CA LEU A 18 -38.28 -44.60 19.80
C LEU A 18 -38.02 -43.26 20.54
N ALA A 19 -37.85 -42.18 19.76
CA ALA A 19 -38.53 -40.88 19.97
C ALA A 19 -38.37 -39.99 18.70
N ALA A 20 -39.48 -39.64 18.05
CA ALA A 20 -39.49 -38.69 16.94
C ALA A 20 -39.74 -37.27 17.48
N CYS A 21 -38.71 -36.40 17.39
CA CYS A 21 -38.86 -34.96 17.61
C CYS A 21 -39.02 -34.26 16.25
N ALA A 22 -40.15 -33.57 16.05
CA ALA A 22 -40.31 -32.65 14.92
C ALA A 22 -39.61 -31.31 15.24
N PRO A 23 -38.86 -30.70 14.30
CA PRO A 23 -38.26 -29.39 14.52
C PRO A 23 -39.29 -28.27 14.33
N THR A 24 -39.36 -27.34 15.29
CA THR A 24 -40.06 -26.06 15.18
C THR A 24 -39.26 -25.10 14.29
N PRO A 25 -39.89 -24.39 13.33
CA PRO A 25 -39.19 -23.37 12.57
C PRO A 25 -38.92 -22.15 13.45
N THR A 26 -37.64 -21.83 13.64
CA THR A 26 -37.19 -20.56 14.21
C THR A 26 -37.37 -19.49 13.13
N PRO A 27 -37.99 -18.32 13.41
CA PRO A 27 -37.93 -17.21 12.48
C PRO A 27 -36.47 -16.76 12.38
N ALA A 28 -35.89 -16.90 11.20
CA ALA A 28 -34.62 -16.29 10.86
C ALA A 28 -34.84 -14.77 10.88
N ASP A 29 -34.33 -14.10 11.91
CA ASP A 29 -34.06 -12.67 11.85
C ASP A 29 -32.95 -12.47 10.81
N ASP A 30 -33.37 -12.33 9.55
CA ASP A 30 -32.53 -11.81 8.47
C ASP A 30 -32.35 -10.31 8.67
N ALA A 31 -31.66 -9.95 9.75
CA ALA A 31 -31.07 -8.64 9.89
C ALA A 31 -29.82 -8.62 9.01
N THR A 32 -30.04 -8.48 7.70
CA THR A 32 -29.03 -7.97 6.79
C THR A 32 -28.65 -6.57 7.29
N ARG A 33 -27.66 -6.52 8.19
CA ARG A 33 -27.00 -5.28 8.59
C ARG A 33 -26.31 -4.79 7.33
N ALA A 34 -26.93 -3.80 6.66
CA ALA A 34 -26.31 -3.11 5.55
C ALA A 34 -24.87 -2.76 5.97
N ALA A 35 -23.90 -3.28 5.22
CA ALA A 35 -22.51 -2.90 5.40
C ALA A 35 -22.45 -1.36 5.31
N PRO A 36 -21.67 -0.67 6.17
CA PRO A 36 -21.52 0.77 6.05
C PRO A 36 -21.10 1.10 4.63
N ALA A 37 -21.72 2.11 4.02
CA ALA A 37 -21.36 2.58 2.68
C ALA A 37 -19.83 2.80 2.66
N ARG A 38 -19.13 2.15 1.72
CA ARG A 38 -17.67 2.31 1.59
C ARG A 38 -17.39 3.80 1.42
N ALA A 39 -16.53 4.34 2.28
CA ALA A 39 -16.09 5.72 2.14
C ALA A 39 -15.43 5.84 0.76
N ARG A 40 -16.00 6.68 -0.09
CA ARG A 40 -15.47 6.92 -1.42
C ARG A 40 -14.19 7.76 -1.29
N LEU A 41 -13.18 7.44 -2.09
CA LEU A 41 -12.02 8.31 -2.25
C LEU A 41 -12.45 9.72 -2.68
N GLU A 42 -11.99 10.72 -1.95
CA GLU A 42 -12.21 12.14 -2.22
C GLU A 42 -10.86 12.84 -2.36
N ILE A 43 -10.65 13.58 -3.45
CA ILE A 43 -9.49 14.48 -3.58
C ILE A 43 -9.82 15.79 -2.87
N LEU A 44 -8.97 16.16 -1.92
CA LEU A 44 -9.13 17.34 -1.09
C LEU A 44 -8.27 18.51 -1.61
N PRO A 45 -8.58 19.75 -1.25
CA PRO A 45 -7.70 20.89 -1.51
C PRO A 45 -6.32 20.65 -0.89
N GLU A 46 -5.26 20.99 -1.61
CA GLU A 46 -3.91 20.93 -1.06
C GLU A 46 -3.77 21.81 0.21
N PRO A 47 -2.90 21.44 1.17
CA PRO A 47 -2.53 22.33 2.26
C PRO A 47 -2.00 23.65 1.72
N SER A 48 -2.41 24.77 2.32
CA SER A 48 -1.85 26.08 1.98
C SER A 48 -0.33 26.13 2.18
N ASP A 49 0.37 27.03 1.50
CA ASP A 49 1.83 27.20 1.65
C ASP A 49 2.28 27.42 3.10
N ALA A 50 1.45 28.06 3.92
CA ALA A 50 1.74 28.23 5.35
C ALA A 50 1.67 26.90 6.10
N GLN A 51 0.64 26.08 5.83
CA GLN A 51 0.51 24.74 6.40
C GLN A 51 1.60 23.80 5.89
N ALA A 52 1.90 23.83 4.58
CA ALA A 52 2.99 23.06 3.99
C ALA A 52 4.34 23.43 4.63
N ARG A 53 4.65 24.73 4.80
CA ARG A 53 5.84 25.19 5.52
C ARG A 53 5.87 24.71 6.97
N ALA A 54 4.76 24.82 7.70
CA ALA A 54 4.68 24.36 9.09
C ALA A 54 4.90 22.85 9.22
N MET A 55 4.57 22.07 8.18
CA MET A 55 4.83 20.63 8.11
C MET A 55 6.21 20.27 7.52
N GLY A 56 7.02 21.26 7.12
CA GLY A 56 8.31 21.02 6.47
C GLY A 56 8.24 20.59 5.00
N LEU A 57 7.09 20.77 4.34
CA LEU A 57 6.79 20.32 2.96
C LEU A 57 6.91 21.43 1.91
N ALA A 58 7.62 22.51 2.23
CA ALA A 58 7.71 23.70 1.37
C ALA A 58 8.51 23.46 0.09
N GLY A 59 9.41 22.46 0.09
CA GLY A 59 10.22 22.06 -1.07
C GLY A 59 9.57 21.02 -1.97
N ALA A 60 8.37 20.55 -1.63
CA ALA A 60 7.70 19.50 -2.38
C ALA A 60 7.37 19.97 -3.80
N VAL A 61 7.74 19.17 -4.79
CA VAL A 61 7.45 19.42 -6.19
C VAL A 61 6.00 19.10 -6.54
N LYS A 62 5.34 18.24 -5.76
CA LYS A 62 3.90 18.00 -5.83
C LYS A 62 3.37 17.49 -4.50
N ARG A 63 2.11 17.82 -4.21
CA ARG A 63 1.34 17.20 -3.13
C ARG A 63 0.00 16.70 -3.67
N VAL A 64 -0.49 15.59 -3.13
CA VAL A 64 -1.85 15.10 -3.41
C VAL A 64 -2.52 14.85 -2.07
N HIS A 65 -3.52 15.67 -1.77
CA HIS A 65 -4.31 15.55 -0.55
C HIS A 65 -5.61 14.83 -0.86
N PHE A 66 -5.95 13.81 -0.07
CA PHE A 66 -7.12 13.00 -0.29
C PHE A 66 -7.69 12.46 1.02
N ARG A 67 -8.91 11.94 0.97
CA ARG A 67 -9.53 11.16 2.03
C ARG A 67 -9.99 9.82 1.46
N ASP A 68 -9.65 8.74 2.14
CA ASP A 68 -10.05 7.37 1.81
C ASP A 68 -10.71 6.70 3.03
N ARG A 69 -11.01 5.40 2.94
CA ARG A 69 -11.57 4.61 4.05
C ARG A 69 -10.70 4.56 5.30
N HIS A 70 -9.43 4.95 5.23
CA HIS A 70 -8.47 4.98 6.33
C HIS A 70 -8.22 6.41 6.88
N GLY A 71 -8.97 7.41 6.44
CA GLY A 71 -8.84 8.80 6.89
C GLY A 71 -8.21 9.71 5.83
N GLU A 72 -7.55 10.78 6.27
CA GLU A 72 -6.89 11.70 5.35
C GLU A 72 -5.47 11.24 5.02
N GLY A 73 -5.11 11.35 3.75
CA GLY A 73 -3.80 11.03 3.21
C GLY A 73 -3.21 12.23 2.46
N LEU A 74 -1.91 12.44 2.63
CA LEU A 74 -1.16 13.47 1.92
C LEU A 74 0.08 12.81 1.30
N LEU A 75 0.03 12.60 -0.01
CA LEU A 75 1.21 12.22 -0.78
C LEU A 75 2.06 13.47 -1.01
N VAL A 76 3.36 13.36 -0.75
CA VAL A 76 4.35 14.41 -0.95
C VAL A 76 5.44 13.87 -1.86
N LEU A 77 5.73 14.59 -2.93
CA LEU A 77 6.85 14.29 -3.82
C LEU A 77 7.91 15.38 -3.68
N ASP A 78 9.15 14.96 -3.52
CA ASP A 78 10.31 15.82 -3.46
C ASP A 78 11.34 15.39 -4.52
N ARG A 79 12.19 16.34 -4.91
CA ARG A 79 13.43 16.10 -5.64
C ARG A 79 14.56 16.86 -4.95
N HIS A 80 15.67 16.18 -4.72
CA HIS A 80 16.90 16.78 -4.21
C HIS A 80 18.08 16.36 -5.07
N ASP A 81 18.90 17.32 -5.47
CA ASP A 81 20.14 17.08 -6.17
C ASP A 81 21.31 17.27 -5.19
N ARG A 82 22.29 16.37 -5.22
CA ARG A 82 23.48 16.41 -4.37
C ARG A 82 24.69 15.84 -5.09
N GLN A 83 25.88 16.16 -4.60
CA GLN A 83 27.13 15.58 -5.09
C GLN A 83 27.63 14.55 -4.09
N GLU A 84 28.09 13.41 -4.59
CA GLU A 84 28.63 12.33 -3.78
C GLU A 84 29.95 11.82 -4.39
N THR A 85 30.87 11.34 -3.56
CA THR A 85 32.10 10.68 -4.05
C THR A 85 31.73 9.37 -4.75
N ASP A 86 32.35 9.09 -5.89
CA ASP A 86 32.18 7.81 -6.58
C ASP A 86 32.80 6.67 -5.73
N PRO A 87 32.02 5.64 -5.34
CA PRO A 87 32.53 4.54 -4.53
C PRO A 87 33.57 3.68 -5.26
N ASP A 88 33.54 3.66 -6.59
CA ASP A 88 34.44 2.87 -7.44
C ASP A 88 35.66 3.70 -7.91
N ALA A 89 35.53 5.03 -7.92
CA ALA A 89 36.60 5.98 -8.23
C ALA A 89 36.64 7.14 -7.20
N PRO A 90 37.26 6.97 -6.02
CA PRO A 90 37.19 7.96 -4.94
C PRO A 90 37.73 9.36 -5.25
N GLU A 91 38.48 9.50 -6.35
CA GLU A 91 38.99 10.77 -6.88
C GLU A 91 37.91 11.55 -7.66
N ASP A 92 36.81 10.90 -8.04
CA ASP A 92 35.72 11.42 -8.85
C ASP A 92 34.46 11.72 -8.01
N THR A 93 33.60 12.60 -8.52
CA THR A 93 32.30 12.95 -7.92
C THR A 93 31.15 12.67 -8.88
N LEU A 94 30.08 12.12 -8.34
CA LEU A 94 28.82 11.85 -9.01
C LEU A 94 27.81 12.94 -8.68
N ASP A 95 27.12 13.46 -9.69
CA ASP A 95 25.87 14.18 -9.46
C ASP A 95 24.77 13.15 -9.17
N VAL A 96 23.99 13.37 -8.13
CA VAL A 96 22.98 12.42 -7.66
C VAL A 96 21.64 13.13 -7.51
N ALA A 97 20.65 12.69 -8.29
CA ALA A 97 19.26 13.09 -8.09
C ALA A 97 18.56 12.07 -7.19
N VAL A 98 17.84 12.58 -6.21
CA VAL A 98 17.07 11.79 -5.24
C VAL A 98 15.61 12.20 -5.36
N LEU A 99 14.78 11.30 -5.88
CA LEU A 99 13.34 11.46 -5.94
C LEU A 99 12.71 10.75 -4.75
N THR A 100 11.99 11.49 -3.91
CA THR A 100 11.34 10.94 -2.71
C THR A 100 9.83 11.05 -2.82
N ALA A 101 9.12 9.95 -2.58
CA ALA A 101 7.67 9.92 -2.42
C ALA A 101 7.35 9.50 -0.98
N THR A 102 6.66 10.36 -0.24
CA THR A 102 6.24 10.08 1.14
C THR A 102 4.72 10.14 1.22
N LEU A 103 4.10 9.07 1.72
CA LEU A 103 2.69 9.10 2.07
C LEU A 103 2.56 9.40 3.57
N LEU A 104 1.94 10.53 3.89
CA LEU A 104 1.51 10.87 5.23
C LEU A 104 0.03 10.49 5.40
N GLY A 105 -0.37 10.10 6.61
CA GLY A 105 -1.76 9.82 6.94
C GLY A 105 -2.15 10.39 8.30
N ARG A 106 -3.44 10.66 8.49
CA ARG A 106 -4.03 11.02 9.78
C ARG A 106 -5.46 10.53 9.92
N ALA A 107 -5.86 10.27 11.16
CA ALA A 107 -7.27 10.27 11.52
C ALA A 107 -7.76 11.73 11.65
N ASP A 108 -9.08 11.94 11.57
CA ASP A 108 -9.67 13.27 11.64
C ASP A 108 -9.21 14.05 12.88
N GLY A 109 -8.69 15.26 12.66
CA GLY A 109 -8.19 16.14 13.72
C GLY A 109 -6.81 15.80 14.29
N ALA A 110 -6.19 14.69 13.87
CA ALA A 110 -4.83 14.34 14.27
C ALA A 110 -3.77 15.05 13.42
N ALA A 111 -2.51 15.01 13.87
CA ALA A 111 -1.37 15.42 13.06
C ALA A 111 -1.06 14.36 11.99
N PHE A 112 -0.58 14.82 10.83
CA PHE A 112 -0.06 13.91 9.79
C PHE A 112 1.17 13.15 10.29
N GLN A 113 1.19 11.85 10.03
CA GLN A 113 2.31 10.96 10.35
C GLN A 113 2.72 10.15 9.12
N PRO A 114 4.01 9.82 8.94
CA PRO A 114 4.45 8.98 7.84
C PRO A 114 3.80 7.59 7.89
N ARG A 115 3.20 7.16 6.78
CA ARG A 115 2.74 5.79 6.54
C ARG A 115 3.83 4.97 5.83
N TRP A 116 4.39 5.53 4.76
CA TRP A 116 5.50 4.94 4.03
C TRP A 116 6.28 6.01 3.27
N ALA A 117 7.52 5.66 2.89
CA ALA A 117 8.34 6.44 1.98
C ALA A 117 8.99 5.52 0.93
N ARG A 118 9.31 6.10 -0.23
CA ARG A 118 10.06 5.50 -1.33
C ARG A 118 11.07 6.51 -1.84
N GLU A 119 12.28 6.04 -2.10
CA GLU A 119 13.37 6.85 -2.64
C GLU A 119 13.88 6.20 -3.93
N ILE A 120 14.10 7.01 -4.96
CA ILE A 120 14.76 6.64 -6.20
C ILE A 120 16.02 7.50 -6.29
N ARG A 121 17.18 6.85 -6.18
CA ARG A 121 18.49 7.50 -6.25
C ARG A 121 19.12 7.24 -7.60
N VAL A 122 19.51 8.31 -8.30
CA VAL A 122 20.05 8.30 -9.66
C VAL A 122 21.44 8.95 -9.64
N PRO A 123 22.50 8.17 -9.39
CA PRO A 123 23.88 8.65 -9.50
C PRO A 123 24.30 8.78 -10.96
N CYS A 124 25.07 9.82 -11.28
CA CYS A 124 25.58 10.07 -12.62
C CYS A 124 27.01 10.61 -12.63
N PRO A 125 27.97 9.96 -13.34
CA PRO A 125 29.35 10.43 -13.47
C PRO A 125 29.53 11.57 -14.51
N GLY A 126 28.44 12.15 -15.02
CA GLY A 126 28.46 13.18 -16.05
C GLY A 126 27.41 14.27 -15.84
N LEU A 127 27.50 15.33 -16.66
CA LEU A 127 26.73 16.57 -16.49
C LEU A 127 25.25 16.47 -16.91
N ASP A 128 24.87 15.40 -17.61
CA ASP A 128 23.54 15.24 -18.21
C ASP A 128 22.64 14.34 -17.35
N LEU A 129 22.51 14.69 -16.07
CA LEU A 129 21.57 14.06 -15.14
C LEU A 129 20.18 14.67 -15.31
N ASP A 130 19.21 13.86 -15.74
CA ASP A 130 17.81 14.24 -15.77
C ASP A 130 16.95 13.19 -15.05
N ALA A 131 16.39 13.57 -13.91
CA ALA A 131 15.47 12.74 -13.17
C ALA A 131 14.30 13.58 -12.65
N GLY A 132 13.10 13.03 -12.76
CA GLY A 132 11.89 13.75 -12.41
C GLY A 132 10.67 12.87 -12.24
N TRP A 133 9.67 13.42 -11.56
CA TRP A 133 8.34 12.85 -11.47
C TRP A 133 7.51 13.32 -12.68
N PHE A 134 6.74 12.41 -13.28
CA PHE A 134 5.69 12.78 -14.23
C PHE A 134 4.50 13.34 -13.44
N LEU A 135 4.55 14.63 -13.12
CA LEU A 135 3.62 15.25 -12.17
C LEU A 135 2.15 15.03 -12.53
N ASP A 136 1.79 15.02 -13.82
CA ASP A 136 0.39 14.81 -14.25
C ASP A 136 -0.09 13.36 -14.08
N GLN A 137 0.83 12.39 -13.97
CA GLN A 137 0.54 10.97 -13.87
C GLN A 137 0.67 10.41 -12.45
N VAL A 138 1.29 11.18 -11.54
CA VAL A 138 1.32 10.83 -10.11
C VAL A 138 0.00 11.22 -9.45
N GLY A 139 -0.62 10.29 -8.72
CA GLY A 139 -1.91 10.53 -8.09
C GLY A 139 -2.34 9.47 -7.08
N ALA A 140 -3.51 9.72 -6.49
CA ALA A 140 -4.24 8.81 -5.64
C ALA A 140 -5.57 8.46 -6.31
N THR A 141 -5.85 7.18 -6.49
CA THR A 141 -7.05 6.67 -7.17
C THR A 141 -7.52 5.38 -6.50
N ASP A 142 -8.83 5.15 -6.46
CA ASP A 142 -9.43 3.89 -5.99
C ASP A 142 -9.59 2.97 -7.20
N LEU A 143 -8.53 2.20 -7.49
CA LEU A 143 -8.40 1.37 -8.69
C LEU A 143 -9.24 0.10 -8.60
N ASP A 144 -9.48 -0.42 -7.40
CA ASP A 144 -10.23 -1.67 -7.18
C ASP A 144 -11.65 -1.46 -6.59
N GLY A 145 -12.00 -0.23 -6.23
CA GLY A 145 -13.33 0.14 -5.74
C GLY A 145 -13.58 -0.26 -4.29
N ASP A 146 -12.54 -0.52 -3.50
CA ASP A 146 -12.66 -0.85 -2.09
C ASP A 146 -12.72 0.39 -1.16
N GLY A 147 -12.50 1.58 -1.73
CA GLY A 147 -12.49 2.87 -1.04
C GLY A 147 -11.17 3.23 -0.39
N GLN A 148 -10.12 2.42 -0.54
CA GLN A 148 -8.74 2.75 -0.26
C GLN A 148 -8.14 3.50 -1.45
N ALA A 149 -7.18 4.39 -1.19
CA ALA A 149 -6.42 5.00 -2.25
C ALA A 149 -5.22 4.12 -2.64
N GLU A 150 -5.14 3.73 -3.91
CA GLU A 150 -3.91 3.28 -4.55
C GLU A 150 -3.13 4.49 -5.04
N ILE A 151 -1.82 4.48 -4.78
CA ILE A 151 -0.91 5.55 -5.18
C ILE A 151 -0.18 5.12 -6.43
N THR A 152 -0.30 5.90 -7.50
CA THR A 152 0.49 5.72 -8.72
C THR A 152 1.69 6.65 -8.69
N LEU A 153 2.90 6.10 -8.78
CA LEU A 153 4.13 6.88 -8.87
C LEU A 153 4.76 6.69 -10.25
N ALA A 154 4.81 7.76 -11.04
CA ALA A 154 5.43 7.79 -12.36
C ALA A 154 6.65 8.71 -12.36
N SER A 155 7.79 8.20 -12.82
CA SER A 155 9.06 8.94 -12.89
C SER A 155 9.87 8.57 -14.12
N HIS A 156 10.80 9.45 -14.50
CA HIS A 156 11.85 9.19 -15.48
C HIS A 156 13.22 9.41 -14.84
N THR A 157 14.20 8.66 -15.32
CA THR A 157 15.59 8.78 -14.91
C THR A 157 16.50 8.62 -16.12
N PHE A 158 17.45 9.53 -16.25
CA PHE A 158 18.43 9.59 -17.32
C PHE A 158 19.77 10.07 -16.75
N CYS A 159 20.83 9.40 -17.19
CA CYS A 159 22.20 9.79 -16.92
C CYS A 159 23.02 9.43 -18.16
N GLY A 160 23.56 10.42 -18.88
CA GLY A 160 24.42 10.15 -20.03
C GLY A 160 24.64 11.30 -21.00
N GLY A 161 25.89 11.48 -21.43
CA GLY A 161 26.26 12.30 -22.59
C GLY A 161 26.34 11.43 -23.85
N GLY A 162 25.20 10.96 -24.37
CA GLY A 162 25.14 10.03 -25.51
C GLY A 162 23.78 9.33 -25.68
N VAL A 163 23.70 8.31 -26.55
CA VAL A 163 22.49 7.51 -26.82
C VAL A 163 22.21 6.53 -25.66
N ASP A 164 22.11 7.03 -24.44
CA ASP A 164 21.81 6.21 -23.27
C ASP A 164 20.30 5.99 -23.13
N PRO A 165 19.87 4.80 -22.66
CA PRO A 165 18.47 4.46 -22.55
C PRO A 165 17.77 5.31 -21.48
N GLN A 166 16.58 5.79 -21.83
CA GLN A 166 15.67 6.43 -20.89
C GLN A 166 14.91 5.34 -20.12
N ASP A 167 15.02 5.33 -18.79
CA ASP A 167 14.24 4.42 -17.95
C ASP A 167 12.97 5.13 -17.47
N ILE A 168 11.81 4.53 -17.80
CA ILE A 168 10.50 4.95 -17.31
C ILE A 168 10.04 3.96 -16.26
N ARG A 169 9.69 4.46 -15.08
CA ARG A 169 9.19 3.65 -13.98
C ARG A 169 7.80 4.10 -13.55
N ILE A 170 6.86 3.15 -13.56
CA ILE A 170 5.50 3.30 -13.04
C ILE A 170 5.31 2.19 -12.00
N THR A 171 4.96 2.57 -10.77
CA THR A 171 4.75 1.64 -9.66
C THR A 171 3.56 2.04 -8.81
#